data_AF-A0ABD3TF87-F1
#
_entry.id   AF-A0ABD3TF87-F1
#
_cell.length_a   1.000
_cell.length_b   1.000
_cell.length_c   1.000
_cell.angle_alpha   90.00
_cell.angle_beta   90.00
_cell.angle_gamma   90.00
#
_symmetry.space_group_name_H-M   'P 1'
#
loop_
_entity.id
_entity.type
_entity.pdbx_description
1 polymer ?
#
loop_
_entity_poly.entity_id
_entity_poly.type
_entity_poly.pdbx_seq_one_letter_code
_entity_poly.pdbx_strand_id
1 'polypeptide(L)'
;MAKRLPITILIPLFFFFFFVMASAIGGRRVGGRTPIKNVESNKEVQDLGKYCIGEYNRRLRGNDGKLLVFSRVVEAEKQVVSGIKYYLKISAAVHGGGGNTFDAVVLVKSWLHSKELLGFAPAPHLVLILE
;
A
#
# COMPACT_ATOMS: atom_id res chain seq x y z
N MET A 1 -0.26 -34.20 44.81
CA MET A 1 -0.09 -32.87 45.45
C MET A 1 -0.09 -31.79 44.38
N ALA A 2 -1.23 -31.13 44.16
CA ALA A 2 -1.32 -30.01 43.21
C ALA A 2 -1.13 -28.69 43.98
N LYS A 3 -0.04 -27.97 43.70
CA LYS A 3 0.23 -26.65 44.28
C LYS A 3 -0.76 -25.66 43.68
N ARG A 4 -1.72 -25.18 44.48
CA ARG A 4 -2.68 -24.16 44.06
C ARG A 4 -1.89 -22.87 43.76
N LEU A 5 -1.90 -22.42 42.52
CA LEU A 5 -1.26 -21.17 42.14
C LEU A 5 -1.94 -20.00 42.87
N PRO A 6 -1.18 -19.08 43.49
CA PRO A 6 -1.76 -17.98 44.24
C PRO A 6 -2.44 -17.00 43.29
N ILE A 7 -3.68 -16.62 43.63
CA ILE A 7 -4.54 -15.72 42.85
C ILE A 7 -3.86 -14.36 42.58
N THR A 8 -2.88 -13.98 43.42
CA THR A 8 -2.06 -12.77 43.26
C THR A 8 -1.17 -12.77 42.01
N ILE A 9 -0.83 -13.92 41.44
CA ILE A 9 -0.08 -14.04 40.16
C ILE A 9 -1.05 -13.99 38.96
N LEU A 10 -2.32 -14.35 39.16
CA LEU A 10 -3.32 -14.40 38.09
C LEU A 10 -3.78 -13.00 37.65
N ILE A 11 -3.85 -12.05 38.58
CA ILE A 11 -4.29 -10.66 38.34
C ILE A 11 -3.33 -9.88 37.42
N PRO A 12 -1.99 -9.87 37.64
CA PRO A 12 -1.07 -9.20 36.72
C PRO A 12 -0.94 -9.94 35.38
N LEU A 13 -1.12 -11.26 35.33
CA LEU A 13 -1.13 -12.03 34.08
C LEU A 13 -2.35 -11.71 33.22
N PHE A 14 -3.52 -11.50 33.86
CA PHE A 14 -4.74 -11.05 33.20
C PHE A 14 -4.62 -9.61 32.67
N PHE A 15 -3.99 -8.71 33.44
CA PHE A 15 -3.71 -7.35 32.99
C PHE A 15 -2.67 -7.28 31.86
N PHE A 16 -1.65 -8.14 31.89
CA PHE A 16 -0.67 -8.27 30.81
C PHE A 16 -1.32 -8.79 29.52
N PHE A 17 -2.26 -9.72 29.63
CA PHE A 17 -3.04 -10.21 28.48
C PHE A 17 -3.95 -9.13 27.86
N PHE A 18 -4.55 -8.27 28.69
CA PHE A 18 -5.32 -7.12 28.20
C PHE A 18 -4.44 -6.07 27.49
N PHE A 19 -3.21 -5.86 27.95
CA PHE A 19 -2.29 -4.93 27.32
C PHE A 19 -1.83 -5.41 25.93
N VAL A 20 -1.64 -6.72 25.74
CA VAL A 20 -1.28 -7.30 24.43
C VAL A 20 -2.40 -7.12 23.39
N MET A 21 -3.67 -7.15 23.79
CA MET A 21 -4.81 -6.95 22.88
C MET A 21 -5.12 -5.46 22.57
N ALA A 22 -4.48 -4.51 23.24
CA ALA A 22 -4.61 -3.08 22.91
C ALA A 22 -3.80 -2.69 21.65
N SER A 23 -2.88 -3.55 21.19
CA SER A 23 -2.08 -3.33 19.98
C SER A 23 -2.84 -3.62 18.67
N ALA A 24 -4.07 -4.15 18.75
CA ALA A 24 -4.92 -4.43 17.59
C ALA A 24 -5.97 -3.35 17.33
N ILE A 25 -5.80 -2.13 17.86
CA ILE A 25 -6.63 -0.99 17.48
C ILE A 25 -6.08 -0.47 16.16
N GLY A 26 -6.66 -0.99 15.07
CA GLY A 26 -6.42 -0.53 13.70
C GLY A 26 -6.33 0.99 13.67
N GLY A 27 -5.16 1.50 13.28
CA GLY A 27 -4.83 2.90 13.37
C GLY A 27 -5.93 3.77 12.78
N ARG A 28 -6.26 4.87 13.48
CA ARG A 28 -7.20 5.89 12.99
C ARG A 28 -6.84 6.26 11.55
N ARG A 29 -7.65 5.79 10.60
CA ARG A 29 -7.51 6.09 9.18
C ARG A 29 -7.79 7.58 9.01
N VAL A 30 -6.73 8.36 8.78
CA VAL A 30 -6.87 9.77 8.43
C VAL A 30 -7.24 9.89 6.95
N GLY A 31 -8.29 10.67 6.68
CA GLY A 31 -8.80 10.97 5.33
C GLY A 31 -9.63 9.84 4.71
N GLY A 32 -10.85 10.14 4.27
CA GLY A 32 -11.60 9.26 3.38
C GLY A 32 -10.95 9.23 1.98
N ARG A 33 -10.96 8.08 1.32
CA ARG A 33 -10.49 7.99 -0.07
C ARG A 33 -11.45 8.72 -0.98
N THR A 34 -10.89 9.51 -1.90
CA THR A 34 -11.65 10.27 -2.89
C THR A 34 -11.22 9.82 -4.28
N PRO A 35 -12.16 9.40 -5.16
CA PRO A 35 -11.82 9.01 -6.52
C PRO A 35 -11.34 10.23 -7.31
N ILE A 36 -10.33 10.02 -8.15
CA ILE A 36 -9.84 11.02 -9.11
C ILE A 36 -10.58 10.81 -10.43
N LYS A 37 -11.23 11.86 -10.93
CA LYS A 37 -11.91 11.83 -12.23
C LYS A 37 -10.91 12.06 -13.37
N ASN A 38 -11.28 11.62 -14.58
CA ASN A 38 -10.51 11.86 -15.81
C ASN A 38 -9.05 11.36 -15.72
N VAL A 39 -8.88 10.16 -15.15
CA VAL A 39 -7.57 9.55 -14.85
C VAL A 39 -6.68 9.46 -16.09
N GLU A 40 -7.25 9.02 -17.22
CA GLU A 40 -6.49 8.83 -18.46
C GLU A 40 -5.88 10.13 -19.00
N SER A 41 -6.57 11.27 -18.86
CA SER A 41 -6.07 12.59 -19.27
C SER A 41 -5.27 13.31 -18.19
N ASN A 42 -5.27 12.82 -16.95
CA ASN A 42 -4.58 13.48 -15.84
C ASN A 42 -3.08 13.17 -15.88
N LYS A 43 -2.30 14.11 -16.41
CA LYS A 43 -0.83 13.97 -16.56
C LYS A 43 -0.12 13.64 -15.25
N GLU A 44 -0.51 14.26 -14.13
CA GLU A 44 0.13 14.00 -12.83
C GLU A 44 -0.07 12.55 -12.41
N VAL A 45 -1.30 12.03 -12.55
CA VAL A 45 -1.60 10.64 -12.21
C VAL A 45 -0.90 9.65 -13.14
N GLN A 46 -0.84 9.94 -14.44
CA GLN A 46 -0.09 9.10 -15.38
C GLN A 46 1.42 9.09 -15.07
N ASP A 47 1.98 10.23 -14.67
CA ASP A 47 3.39 10.32 -14.29
C ASP A 47 3.67 9.60 -12.95
N LEU A 48 2.73 9.58 -12.01
CA LEU A 48 2.81 8.73 -10.81
C LEU A 48 2.76 7.24 -11.16
N GLY A 49 1.94 6.84 -12.14
CA GLY A 49 1.91 5.46 -12.63
C GLY A 49 3.25 5.02 -13.24
N LYS A 50 3.86 5.88 -14.08
CA LYS A 50 5.21 5.64 -14.62
C LYS A 50 6.25 5.52 -13.51
N TYR A 51 6.19 6.39 -12.51
CA TYR A 51 7.06 6.32 -11.34
C TYR A 51 6.94 4.97 -10.63
N CYS A 52 5.73 4.47 -10.39
CA CYS A 52 5.51 3.18 -9.73
C CYS A 52 6.14 2.02 -10.51
N ILE A 53 5.96 1.97 -11.83
CA ILE A 53 6.58 0.95 -12.70
C ILE A 53 8.11 1.06 -12.68
N GLY A 54 8.65 2.28 -12.77
CA GLY A 54 10.09 2.52 -12.72
C GLY A 54 10.72 2.06 -11.39
N GLU A 55 10.06 2.38 -10.27
CA GLU A 55 10.46 1.93 -8.93
C GLU A 55 10.40 0.40 -8.79
N TYR A 56 9.31 -0.23 -9.23
CA TYR A 56 9.16 -1.67 -9.21
C TYR A 56 10.28 -2.35 -10.01
N ASN A 57 10.49 -1.92 -11.26
CA ASN A 57 11.55 -2.44 -12.11
C ASN A 57 12.94 -2.21 -11.50
N ARG A 58 13.18 -1.07 -10.84
CA ARG A 58 14.45 -0.81 -10.15
C ARG A 58 14.66 -1.77 -8.98
N ARG A 59 13.63 -2.03 -8.17
CA ARG A 59 13.68 -2.99 -7.04
C ARG A 59 13.86 -4.43 -7.52
N LEU A 60 13.41 -4.75 -8.73
CA LEU A 60 13.61 -6.07 -9.35
C LEU A 60 15.02 -6.31 -9.89
N ARG A 61 15.84 -5.27 -10.15
CA ARG A 61 17.20 -5.43 -10.68
C ARG A 61 18.06 -6.23 -9.69
N GLY A 62 18.22 -7.54 -9.96
CA GLY A 62 18.92 -8.49 -9.08
C GLY A 62 18.15 -9.79 -8.81
N ASN A 63 16.85 -9.83 -9.15
CA ASN A 63 16.03 -11.05 -9.17
C ASN A 63 15.64 -11.37 -10.62
N ASP A 64 15.36 -12.63 -10.94
CA ASP A 64 14.88 -13.10 -12.27
C ASP A 64 13.44 -12.63 -12.62
N GLY A 65 13.04 -11.46 -12.11
CA GLY A 65 11.73 -10.87 -12.30
C GLY A 65 11.55 -10.28 -13.69
N LYS A 66 10.30 -10.28 -14.17
CA LYS A 66 9.93 -9.75 -15.48
C LYS A 66 9.76 -8.23 -15.41
N LEU A 67 10.49 -7.49 -16.25
CA LEU A 67 10.35 -6.05 -16.36
C LEU A 67 8.99 -5.67 -16.96
N LEU A 68 8.36 -4.66 -16.36
CA LEU A 68 7.07 -4.13 -16.80
C LEU A 68 7.24 -2.86 -17.63
N VAL A 69 6.41 -2.73 -18.65
CA VAL A 69 6.27 -1.53 -19.49
C VAL A 69 4.93 -0.87 -19.16
N PHE A 70 5.00 0.38 -18.73
CA PHE A 70 3.83 1.18 -18.41
C PHE A 70 2.97 1.41 -19.66
N SER A 71 1.66 1.19 -19.56
CA SER A 71 0.68 1.57 -20.59
C SER A 71 -0.10 2.81 -20.16
N ARG A 72 -0.92 2.69 -19.11
CA ARG A 72 -1.68 3.81 -18.54
C ARG A 72 -2.17 3.50 -17.13
N VAL A 73 -2.52 4.54 -16.39
CA VAL A 73 -3.37 4.41 -15.19
C VAL A 73 -4.84 4.41 -15.63
N VAL A 74 -5.61 3.42 -15.18
CA VAL A 74 -7.03 3.24 -15.54
C VAL A 74 -7.98 3.69 -14.44
N GLU A 75 -7.57 3.59 -13.17
CA GLU A 75 -8.34 4.08 -12.02
C GLU A 75 -7.37 4.71 -11.01
N ALA A 76 -7.83 5.73 -10.29
CA ALA A 76 -7.06 6.35 -9.25
C ALA A 76 -7.93 6.91 -8.13
N GLU A 77 -7.48 6.74 -6.90
CA GLU A 77 -8.03 7.39 -5.71
C GLU A 77 -6.92 8.12 -4.97
N LYS A 78 -7.28 9.14 -4.20
CA LYS A 78 -6.36 9.83 -3.29
C LYS A 78 -6.86 9.85 -1.87
N GLN A 79 -5.93 9.88 -0.93
CA GLN A 79 -6.19 10.01 0.49
C GLN A 79 -5.19 10.98 1.12
N VAL A 80 -5.72 11.95 1.86
CA VAL A 80 -4.91 12.91 2.61
C VAL A 80 -4.47 12.27 3.93
N VAL A 81 -3.17 12.24 4.15
CA VAL A 81 -2.50 11.73 5.35
C VAL A 81 -1.45 12.76 5.81
N SER A 82 -0.34 12.34 6.44
CA SER A 82 0.90 13.15 6.47
C SER A 82 1.59 13.17 5.10
N GLY A 83 0.83 13.53 4.06
CA GLY A 83 1.16 13.46 2.63
C GLY A 83 -0.12 13.22 1.83
N ILE A 84 0.04 12.81 0.58
CA ILE A 84 -1.07 12.31 -0.24
C ILE A 84 -0.72 10.89 -0.67
N LYS A 85 -1.50 9.91 -0.22
CA LYS A 85 -1.46 8.56 -0.81
C LYS A 85 -2.29 8.57 -2.10
N TYR A 86 -1.70 8.05 -3.16
CA TYR A 86 -2.42 7.73 -4.39
C TYR A 86 -2.51 6.22 -4.52
N TYR A 87 -3.73 5.74 -4.73
CA TYR A 87 -4.07 4.36 -5.02
C TYR A 87 -4.33 4.26 -6.50
N LEU A 88 -3.48 3.56 -7.23
CA LEU A 88 -3.48 3.53 -8.68
C LEU A 88 -3.75 2.11 -9.16
N LYS A 89 -4.67 1.97 -10.10
CA LYS A 89 -4.79 0.76 -10.92
C LYS A 89 -4.10 1.02 -12.25
N ILE A 90 -3.03 0.29 -12.52
CA ILE A 90 -2.10 0.53 -13.63
C ILE A 90 -2.20 -0.63 -14.61
N SER A 91 -2.46 -0.33 -15.88
CA SER A 91 -2.26 -1.27 -16.97
C SER A 91 -0.79 -1.25 -17.38
N ALA A 92 -0.16 -2.42 -17.39
CA ALA A 92 1.23 -2.60 -17.79
C ALA A 92 1.42 -3.98 -18.44
N ALA A 93 2.35 -4.08 -19.38
CA ALA A 93 2.68 -5.34 -20.04
C ALA A 93 4.09 -5.80 -19.64
N VAL A 94 4.31 -7.10 -19.60
CA VAL A 94 5.69 -7.62 -19.63
C VAL A 94 6.26 -7.35 -21.03
N HIS A 95 7.56 -7.08 -21.13
CA HIS A 95 8.21 -6.93 -22.44
C HIS A 95 7.96 -8.17 -23.31
N GLY A 96 7.26 -8.01 -24.44
CA GLY A 96 6.88 -9.10 -25.35
C GLY A 96 5.69 -9.96 -24.90
N GLY A 97 4.97 -9.58 -23.83
CA GLY A 97 3.81 -10.30 -23.29
C GLY A 97 2.50 -9.52 -23.38
N GLY A 98 1.41 -10.15 -22.96
CA GLY A 98 0.08 -9.53 -22.86
C GLY A 98 -0.03 -8.48 -21.74
N GLY A 99 -1.00 -7.57 -21.88
CA GLY A 99 -1.28 -6.53 -20.89
C GLY A 99 -1.93 -7.11 -19.63
N ASN A 100 -1.39 -6.72 -18.46
CA ASN A 100 -1.90 -7.05 -17.14
C ASN A 100 -2.25 -5.77 -16.37
N THR A 101 -2.98 -5.92 -15.27
CA THR A 101 -3.35 -4.82 -14.38
C THR A 101 -2.71 -5.00 -13.02
N PHE A 102 -2.25 -3.90 -12.42
CA PHE A 102 -1.54 -3.87 -11.15
C PHE A 102 -2.13 -2.81 -10.23
N ASP A 103 -2.23 -3.12 -8.95
CA ASP A 103 -2.55 -2.15 -7.92
C ASP A 103 -1.25 -1.60 -7.33
N ALA A 104 -1.18 -0.27 -7.21
CA ALA A 104 -0.01 0.43 -6.68
C ALA A 104 -0.43 1.50 -5.67
N VAL A 105 0.38 1.67 -4.62
CA VAL A 105 0.20 2.72 -3.62
C VAL A 105 1.48 3.55 -3.56
N VAL A 106 1.36 4.84 -3.84
CA VAL A 106 2.47 5.79 -3.76
C VAL A 106 2.14 6.94 -2.81
N LEU A 107 3.04 7.23 -1.89
CA LEU A 107 2.96 8.37 -0.99
C LEU A 107 3.75 9.54 -1.55
N VAL A 108 3.10 10.68 -1.68
CA VAL A 108 3.71 11.94 -2.13
C VAL A 108 3.76 12.92 -0.96
N LYS A 109 4.94 13.48 -0.70
CA LYS A 109 5.16 14.56 0.26
C LYS A 109 5.77 15.75 -0.49
N SER A 110 4.93 16.61 -1.05
CA SER A 110 5.37 17.70 -1.93
C SER A 110 6.32 18.69 -1.25
N TRP A 111 6.15 18.93 0.06
CA TRP A 111 7.03 19.81 0.84
C TRP A 111 8.45 19.26 1.05
N LEU A 112 8.67 17.97 0.78
CA LEU A 112 9.99 17.33 0.80
C LEU A 112 10.46 16.94 -0.61
N HIS A 113 9.69 17.29 -1.65
CA HIS A 113 9.91 16.81 -3.03
C HIS A 113 10.08 15.28 -3.12
N SER A 114 9.42 14.54 -2.22
CA SER A 114 9.61 13.10 -2.04
C SER A 114 8.40 12.30 -2.51
N LYS A 115 8.68 11.15 -3.12
CA LYS A 115 7.72 10.12 -3.52
C LYS A 115 8.24 8.77 -3.05
N GLU A 116 7.35 7.92 -2.57
CA GLU A 116 7.69 6.60 -2.07
C GLU A 116 6.65 5.58 -2.53
N LEU A 117 7.11 4.56 -3.27
CA LEU A 117 6.28 3.40 -3.63
C LEU A 117 6.12 2.49 -2.40
N LEU A 118 4.93 2.51 -1.80
CA LEU A 118 4.58 1.71 -0.62
C LEU A 118 4.19 0.29 -0.99
N GLY A 119 3.54 0.10 -2.14
CA GLY A 119 3.09 -1.22 -2.57
C GLY A 119 2.87 -1.29 -4.06
N PHE A 120 3.10 -2.48 -4.63
CA PHE A 120 2.89 -2.78 -6.04
C PHE A 120 2.65 -4.27 -6.21
N ALA A 121 1.50 -4.67 -6.76
CA ALA A 121 1.16 -6.07 -6.96
C ALA A 121 0.15 -6.27 -8.09
N PRO A 122 0.03 -7.50 -8.66
CA PRO A 122 -1.02 -7.81 -9.63
C PRO A 122 -2.42 -7.54 -9.06
N ALA A 123 -3.29 -6.92 -9.86
CA ALA A 123 -4.66 -6.64 -9.46
C ALA A 123 -5.57 -7.87 -9.65
N PRO A 124 -6.58 -8.08 -8.79
CA PRO A 124 -6.89 -7.27 -7.61
C PRO A 124 -6.06 -7.69 -6.39
N HIS A 125 -5.44 -6.73 -5.70
CA HIS A 125 -4.70 -6.98 -4.46
C HIS A 125 -5.38 -6.33 -3.24
N LEU A 126 -6.20 -7.11 -2.54
CA LEU A 126 -7.07 -6.63 -1.46
C LEU A 126 -6.34 -5.90 -0.32
N VAL A 127 -5.10 -6.29 0.03
CA VAL A 127 -4.35 -5.61 1.09
C VAL A 127 -4.00 -4.16 0.72
N LEU A 128 -3.54 -3.92 -0.52
CA LEU A 128 -3.21 -2.57 -0.99
C LEU A 128 -4.46 -1.70 -1.16
N ILE A 129 -5.60 -2.35 -1.41
CA ILE A 129 -6.91 -1.70 -1.55
C ILE A 129 -7.50 -1.34 -0.19
N LEU A 130 -7.03 -1.86 0.94
CA LEU A 130 -7.66 -1.65 2.27
C LEU A 130 -6.81 -0.83 3.28
N GLU A 131 -5.54 -0.54 2.97
CA GLU A 131 -4.59 0.24 3.81
C GLU A 131 -4.32 1.68 3.32
#